data_AF-A0A1F9CFY0-F1
#
_entry.id   AF-A0A1F9CFY0-F1
#
_cell.length_a   1.000
_cell.length_b   1.000
_cell.length_c   1.000
_cell.angle_alpha   90.00
_cell.angle_beta   90.00
_cell.angle_gamma   90.00
#
_symmetry.space_group_name_H-M   'P 1'
#
loop_
_entity.id
_entity.type
_entity.pdbx_description
1 polymer ?
#
loop_
_entity_poly.entity_id
_entity_poly.type
_entity_poly.pdbx_seq_one_letter_code
_entity_poly.pdbx_strand_id
1 'polypeptide(L)'
;MTGRRRQDGFTLIEVVVVVAVIAILAAILTPFITKYISDAQTARAKNEAQVIAAAVTNAYKDLGRWPNRNTAVANYGGLFTGPAAGTPALAFFGTATGWAAPGATWNQLDTHLVNNGHTYPATGDNKWAGPYSAQLPVDPWGRPYVINAADFTAAATIPVWVLSAGPNGIVETSINAATTVTGGDDVGVRIR
;
A
#
# COMPACT_ATOMS: atom_id res chain seq x y z
N MET A 1 30.03 6.26 -66.41
CA MET A 1 31.08 5.74 -65.50
C MET A 1 30.51 5.72 -64.09
N THR A 2 30.09 4.57 -63.58
CA THR A 2 29.51 4.43 -62.23
C THR A 2 30.61 4.07 -61.25
N GLY A 3 31.06 5.04 -60.45
CA GLY A 3 32.07 4.85 -59.41
C GLY A 3 31.57 3.89 -58.34
N ARG A 4 32.26 2.75 -58.19
CA ARG A 4 32.00 1.77 -57.13
C ARG A 4 32.38 2.40 -55.79
N ARG A 5 31.39 2.78 -54.99
CA ARG A 5 31.61 3.23 -53.61
C ARG A 5 32.26 2.07 -52.84
N ARG A 6 33.45 2.31 -52.28
CA ARG A 6 34.06 1.38 -51.32
C ARG A 6 33.16 1.36 -50.10
N GLN A 7 32.72 0.17 -49.72
CA GLN A 7 32.03 -0.05 -48.45
C GLN A 7 33.15 -0.30 -47.45
N ASP A 8 33.44 0.68 -46.61
CA ASP A 8 34.36 0.51 -45.50
C ASP A 8 33.67 -0.36 -44.43
N GLY A 9 34.30 -1.49 -44.08
CA GLY A 9 33.78 -2.44 -43.09
C GLY A 9 34.19 -2.04 -41.68
N PHE A 10 33.30 -2.25 -40.71
CA PHE A 10 33.58 -2.05 -39.29
C PHE A 10 34.74 -2.94 -38.81
N THR A 11 35.63 -2.37 -38.01
CA THR A 11 36.73 -3.12 -37.40
C THR A 11 36.28 -3.76 -36.08
N LEU A 12 36.83 -4.93 -35.72
CA LEU A 12 36.48 -5.61 -34.47
C LEU A 12 36.83 -4.76 -33.25
N ILE A 13 37.92 -3.98 -33.33
CA ILE A 13 38.35 -3.07 -32.26
C ILE A 13 37.35 -1.95 -32.00
N GLU A 14 36.72 -1.41 -33.04
CA GLU A 14 35.74 -0.34 -32.95
C GLU A 14 34.47 -0.79 -32.22
N VAL A 15 34.01 -2.02 -32.51
CA VAL A 15 32.89 -2.63 -31.78
C VAL A 15 33.26 -2.88 -30.32
N VAL A 16 34.46 -3.40 -30.04
CA VAL A 16 34.91 -3.70 -28.66
C VAL A 16 34.99 -2.43 -27.80
N VAL A 17 35.53 -1.34 -28.34
CA VAL A 17 35.60 -0.06 -27.61
C VAL A 17 34.19 0.50 -27.36
N VAL A 18 33.30 0.43 -28.33
CA VAL A 18 31.91 0.91 -28.18
C VAL A 18 31.17 0.14 -27.09
N VAL A 19 31.22 -1.20 -27.10
CA VAL A 19 30.54 -1.99 -26.07
C VAL A 19 31.18 -1.80 -24.69
N ALA A 20 32.50 -1.57 -24.61
CA ALA A 20 33.18 -1.26 -23.37
C ALA A 20 32.70 0.07 -22.77
N VAL A 21 32.57 1.13 -23.58
CA VAL A 21 32.06 2.43 -23.13
C VAL A 21 30.58 2.32 -22.71
N ILE A 22 29.74 1.62 -23.48
CA ILE A 22 28.32 1.40 -23.11
C ILE A 22 28.22 0.66 -21.78
N ALA A 23 29.03 -0.37 -21.54
CA ALA A 23 29.03 -1.13 -20.29
C ALA A 23 29.40 -0.25 -19.09
N ILE A 24 30.41 0.61 -19.22
CA ILE A 24 30.81 1.55 -18.16
C ILE A 24 29.70 2.56 -17.87
N LEU A 25 29.09 3.14 -18.92
CA LEU A 25 27.99 4.10 -18.76
C LEU A 25 26.76 3.46 -18.09
N ALA A 26 26.39 2.24 -18.50
CA ALA A 26 25.28 1.51 -17.92
C ALA A 26 25.51 1.17 -16.44
N ALA A 27 26.74 0.78 -16.07
CA ALA A 27 27.11 0.46 -14.70
C ALA A 27 26.94 1.67 -13.76
N ILE A 28 27.33 2.86 -14.21
CA ILE A 28 27.20 4.10 -13.41
C ILE A 28 25.74 4.52 -13.26
N LEU A 29 24.92 4.35 -14.31
CA LEU A 29 23.54 4.85 -14.33
C LEU A 29 22.57 4.01 -13.48
N THR A 30 22.81 2.71 -13.37
CA THR A 30 21.92 1.75 -12.70
C THR A 30 21.49 2.16 -11.27
N PRO A 31 22.39 2.50 -10.33
CA PRO A 31 22.00 2.86 -8.96
C PRO A 31 21.20 4.17 -8.86
N PHE A 32 21.34 5.08 -9.82
CA PHE A 32 20.57 6.32 -9.84
C PHE A 32 19.11 6.06 -10.20
N ILE A 33 18.86 5.21 -11.21
CA ILE A 33 17.49 4.89 -11.66
C ILE A 33 16.70 4.21 -10.53
N THR A 34 17.29 3.26 -9.82
CA THR A 34 16.60 2.54 -8.73
C THR A 34 16.14 3.48 -7.62
N LYS A 35 16.95 4.49 -7.28
CA LYS A 35 16.59 5.50 -6.29
C LYS A 35 15.40 6.36 -6.73
N TYR A 36 15.43 6.88 -7.97
CA TYR A 36 14.32 7.69 -8.50
C TYR A 36 13.00 6.92 -8.53
N ILE A 37 13.04 5.64 -8.88
CA ILE A 37 11.85 4.76 -8.85
C ILE A 37 11.34 4.60 -7.42
N SER A 38 12.23 4.33 -6.45
CA SER A 38 11.85 4.18 -5.04
C SER A 38 11.23 5.44 -4.44
N ASP A 39 11.76 6.62 -4.79
CA ASP A 39 11.23 7.91 -4.33
C ASP A 39 9.85 8.17 -4.94
N ALA A 40 9.68 7.86 -6.24
CA ALA A 40 8.38 7.97 -6.92
C ALA A 40 7.35 6.99 -6.36
N GLN A 41 7.76 5.76 -6.03
CA GLN A 41 6.91 4.76 -5.37
C GLN A 41 6.48 5.26 -3.99
N THR A 42 7.41 5.74 -3.16
CA THR A 42 7.08 6.30 -1.84
C THR A 42 6.11 7.48 -1.92
N ALA A 43 6.32 8.41 -2.86
CA ALA A 43 5.43 9.54 -3.07
C ALA A 43 4.03 9.10 -3.52
N ARG A 44 3.96 8.15 -4.45
CA ARG A 44 2.70 7.55 -4.89
C ARG A 44 1.99 6.85 -3.72
N ALA A 45 2.72 6.06 -2.95
CA ALA A 45 2.18 5.30 -1.84
C ALA A 45 1.53 6.21 -0.79
N LYS A 46 2.16 7.36 -0.53
CA LYS A 46 1.65 8.38 0.38
C LYS A 46 0.36 9.03 -0.14
N ASN A 47 0.30 9.37 -1.44
CA ASN A 47 -0.90 9.95 -2.04
C ASN A 47 -2.08 8.96 -2.02
N GLU A 48 -1.83 7.70 -2.35
CA GLU A 48 -2.83 6.63 -2.30
C GLU A 48 -3.32 6.39 -0.85
N ALA A 49 -2.42 6.42 0.14
CA ALA A 49 -2.79 6.37 1.55
C ALA A 49 -3.69 7.55 1.99
N GLN A 50 -3.46 8.77 1.47
CA GLN A 50 -4.32 9.93 1.73
C GLN A 50 -5.73 9.75 1.15
N VAL A 51 -5.84 9.17 -0.05
CA VAL A 51 -7.15 8.88 -0.67
C VAL A 51 -7.93 7.87 0.18
N ILE A 52 -7.27 6.81 0.64
CA ILE A 52 -7.88 5.82 1.54
C ILE A 52 -8.29 6.48 2.86
N ALA A 53 -7.43 7.30 3.45
CA ALA A 53 -7.71 8.04 4.68
C ALA A 53 -8.96 8.93 4.57
N ALA A 54 -9.11 9.63 3.44
CA ALA A 54 -10.29 10.45 3.17
C ALA A 54 -11.57 9.59 3.05
N ALA A 55 -11.50 8.46 2.35
CA ALA A 55 -12.64 7.55 2.21
C ALA A 55 -13.08 6.96 3.56
N VAL A 56 -12.12 6.54 4.40
CA VAL A 56 -12.38 6.05 5.76
C VAL A 56 -13.00 7.14 6.63
N THR A 57 -12.50 8.37 6.53
CA THR A 57 -13.03 9.51 7.29
C THR A 57 -14.48 9.83 6.91
N ASN A 58 -14.82 9.76 5.62
CA ASN A 58 -16.19 9.96 5.16
C ASN A 58 -17.11 8.83 5.66
N ALA A 59 -16.65 7.57 5.57
CA ALA A 59 -17.38 6.45 6.14
C ALA A 59 -17.66 6.62 7.64
N TYR A 60 -16.68 7.12 8.41
CA TYR A 60 -16.86 7.41 9.82
C TYR A 60 -17.92 8.49 10.08
N LYS A 61 -17.95 9.55 9.28
CA LYS A 61 -18.95 10.63 9.41
C LYS A 61 -20.37 10.13 9.21
N ASP A 62 -20.58 9.22 8.26
CA ASP A 62 -21.90 8.72 7.92
C ASP A 62 -22.35 7.57 8.82
N LEU A 63 -21.43 6.72 9.26
CA LEU A 63 -21.75 5.52 10.05
C LEU A 63 -21.64 5.75 11.56
N GLY A 64 -21.02 6.86 11.98
CA GLY A 64 -20.71 7.14 13.39
C GLY A 64 -19.74 6.15 14.03
N ARG A 65 -19.12 5.28 13.23
CA ARG A 65 -18.18 4.24 13.65
C ARG A 65 -17.15 4.00 12.57
N TRP A 66 -15.96 3.61 12.99
CA TRP A 66 -14.90 3.26 12.07
C TRP A 66 -15.12 1.88 11.43
N PRO A 67 -14.57 1.63 10.24
CA PRO A 67 -14.52 0.29 9.66
C PRO A 67 -13.87 -0.70 10.62
N ASN A 68 -14.58 -1.75 11.03
CA ASN A 68 -14.08 -2.72 11.99
C ASN A 68 -14.34 -4.16 11.57
N ARG A 69 -13.60 -5.10 12.18
CA ARG A 69 -13.92 -6.52 12.06
C ARG A 69 -15.23 -6.78 12.82
N ASN A 70 -16.06 -7.70 12.28
CA ASN A 70 -17.34 -8.12 12.86
C ASN A 70 -17.26 -8.28 14.40
N THR A 71 -18.26 -7.74 15.10
CA THR A 71 -18.36 -7.36 16.52
C THR A 71 -18.30 -8.49 17.55
N ALA A 72 -17.82 -9.69 17.19
CA ALA A 72 -17.91 -10.88 18.04
C ALA A 72 -16.64 -11.17 18.88
N VAL A 73 -15.50 -10.53 18.61
CA VAL A 73 -14.25 -10.81 19.34
C VAL A 73 -13.52 -9.52 19.65
N ALA A 74 -13.09 -9.40 20.91
CA ALA A 74 -12.26 -8.32 21.41
C ALA A 74 -11.07 -8.06 20.47
N ASN A 75 -10.92 -6.78 20.13
CA ASN A 75 -9.72 -6.07 19.70
C ASN A 75 -8.58 -6.95 19.20
N TYR A 76 -8.32 -6.88 17.88
CA TYR A 76 -7.06 -6.48 17.25
C TYR A 76 -6.98 -7.07 15.83
N GLY A 77 -6.53 -6.25 14.88
CA GLY A 77 -5.98 -6.70 13.60
C GLY A 77 -6.51 -5.92 12.41
N GLY A 78 -5.62 -5.28 11.67
CA GLY A 78 -5.97 -4.29 10.65
C GLY A 78 -6.89 -4.80 9.54
N LEU A 79 -7.53 -3.86 8.83
CA LEU A 79 -8.24 -4.14 7.58
C LEU A 79 -7.28 -3.90 6.40
N PHE A 80 -7.54 -4.58 5.29
CA PHE A 80 -6.65 -4.53 4.12
C PHE A 80 -7.40 -4.05 2.87
N THR A 81 -6.71 -3.34 1.98
CA THR A 81 -7.28 -2.98 0.66
C THR A 81 -7.14 -4.11 -0.35
N GLY A 82 -8.10 -4.23 -1.27
CA GLY A 82 -7.98 -5.10 -2.43
C GLY A 82 -7.98 -6.61 -2.10
N PRO A 83 -7.57 -7.46 -3.05
CA PRO A 83 -7.58 -8.92 -2.89
C PRO A 83 -6.45 -9.41 -1.97
N ALA A 84 -6.66 -10.54 -1.30
CA ALA A 84 -5.75 -11.12 -0.30
C ALA A 84 -4.36 -11.58 -0.81
N ALA A 85 -4.03 -11.37 -2.09
CA ALA A 85 -2.72 -11.72 -2.62
C ALA A 85 -1.68 -10.68 -2.19
N GLY A 86 -0.51 -11.13 -1.71
CA GLY A 86 0.58 -10.23 -1.33
C GLY A 86 0.36 -9.49 -0.01
N THR A 87 -0.51 -9.98 0.87
CA THR A 87 -0.70 -9.41 2.22
C THR A 87 0.65 -9.21 2.92
N PRO A 88 0.93 -8.00 3.41
CA PRO A 88 2.20 -7.74 4.06
C PRO A 88 2.36 -8.54 5.35
N ALA A 89 3.59 -8.95 5.63
CA ALA A 89 3.95 -9.45 6.94
C ALA A 89 3.81 -8.32 7.97
N LEU A 90 3.51 -8.66 9.21
CA LEU A 90 3.21 -7.68 10.24
C LEU A 90 4.15 -7.89 11.42
N ALA A 91 5.26 -7.15 11.49
CA ALA A 91 6.28 -7.34 12.52
C ALA A 91 5.80 -6.96 13.94
N PHE A 92 4.82 -6.04 14.03
CA PHE A 92 4.28 -5.58 15.31
C PHE A 92 3.05 -6.38 15.80
N PHE A 93 2.41 -7.20 14.95
CA PHE A 93 1.11 -7.81 15.27
C PHE A 93 1.18 -9.13 16.06
N GLY A 94 2.37 -9.54 16.51
CA GLY A 94 2.56 -10.63 17.47
C GLY A 94 2.16 -12.00 16.95
N THR A 95 3.04 -12.97 17.16
CA THR A 95 2.78 -14.40 16.99
C THR A 95 1.74 -14.92 17.99
N ALA A 96 0.46 -14.60 17.77
CA ALA A 96 -0.68 -15.19 18.47
C ALA A 96 -1.73 -15.64 17.45
N THR A 97 -1.57 -16.90 17.03
CA THR A 97 -2.61 -17.90 16.75
C THR A 97 -3.98 -17.41 16.25
N GLY A 98 -4.29 -17.73 14.98
CA GLY A 98 -5.69 -17.74 14.51
C GLY A 98 -6.06 -16.66 13.49
N TRP A 99 -5.09 -16.12 12.77
CA TRP A 99 -5.35 -15.43 11.51
C TRP A 99 -5.75 -16.49 10.50
N ALA A 100 -7.02 -16.55 10.14
CA ALA A 100 -7.52 -17.58 9.25
C ALA A 100 -6.67 -17.63 7.98
N ALA A 101 -6.21 -18.84 7.67
CA ALA A 101 -5.52 -19.24 6.46
C ALA A 101 -6.19 -18.67 5.18
N PRO A 102 -5.46 -18.57 4.06
CA PRO A 102 -6.02 -18.12 2.78
C PRO A 102 -7.24 -18.96 2.43
N GLY A 103 -8.42 -18.35 2.42
CA GLY A 103 -9.68 -19.04 2.06
C GLY A 103 -10.92 -18.65 2.86
N ALA A 104 -10.80 -17.87 3.93
CA ALA A 104 -11.97 -17.31 4.60
C ALA A 104 -12.08 -15.80 4.34
N THR A 105 -13.29 -15.38 3.99
CA THR A 105 -13.74 -14.07 3.49
C THR A 105 -13.53 -12.91 4.48
N TRP A 106 -12.33 -12.71 5.01
CA TRP A 106 -12.10 -11.83 6.15
C TRP A 106 -11.62 -10.43 5.76
N ASN A 107 -12.45 -9.43 6.08
CA ASN A 107 -12.12 -8.05 6.47
C ASN A 107 -11.36 -7.18 5.46
N GLN A 108 -11.88 -7.14 4.24
CA GLN A 108 -11.43 -6.16 3.26
C GLN A 108 -11.98 -4.78 3.64
N LEU A 109 -11.14 -3.76 3.62
CA LEU A 109 -11.60 -2.38 3.73
C LEU A 109 -12.64 -2.05 2.65
N ASP A 110 -12.55 -2.73 1.49
CA ASP A 110 -13.50 -2.71 0.39
C ASP A 110 -14.93 -3.04 0.82
N THR A 111 -15.14 -3.93 1.80
CA THR A 111 -16.49 -4.25 2.29
C THR A 111 -17.14 -3.10 3.04
N HIS A 112 -16.32 -2.19 3.55
CA HIS A 112 -16.79 -1.02 4.26
C HIS A 112 -16.94 0.19 3.33
N LEU A 113 -16.00 0.33 2.38
CA LEU A 113 -15.87 1.54 1.58
C LEU A 113 -16.46 1.45 0.18
N VAL A 114 -16.48 0.26 -0.43
CA VAL A 114 -16.78 0.09 -1.86
C VAL A 114 -18.13 -0.58 -2.08
N ASN A 115 -18.43 -1.70 -1.41
CA ASN A 115 -19.58 -2.54 -1.79
C ASN A 115 -20.63 -2.76 -0.67
N ASN A 116 -20.48 -2.09 0.48
CA ASN A 116 -21.32 -2.31 1.67
C ASN A 116 -21.46 -3.80 2.08
N GLY A 117 -20.42 -4.61 1.87
CA GLY A 117 -20.37 -6.02 2.28
C GLY A 117 -20.46 -6.23 3.79
N HIS A 118 -20.20 -5.18 4.59
CA HIS A 118 -20.44 -5.18 6.04
C HIS A 118 -21.92 -4.94 6.43
N THR A 119 -22.83 -4.83 5.45
CA THR A 119 -24.28 -4.71 5.66
C THR A 119 -24.68 -3.58 6.61
N TYR A 120 -24.08 -2.41 6.43
CA TYR A 120 -24.47 -1.23 7.18
C TYR A 120 -25.93 -0.83 6.87
N PRO A 121 -26.62 -0.17 7.81
CA PRO A 121 -28.00 0.28 7.60
C PRO A 121 -28.12 1.13 6.34
N ALA A 122 -29.15 0.90 5.52
CA ALA A 122 -29.42 1.72 4.33
C ALA A 122 -30.28 2.96 4.64
N THR A 123 -30.82 3.06 5.86
CA THR A 123 -31.76 4.10 6.29
C THR A 123 -31.45 4.55 7.72
N GLY A 124 -31.89 5.76 8.08
CA GLY A 124 -31.63 6.37 9.38
C GLY A 124 -30.41 7.30 9.40
N ASP A 125 -30.06 7.79 10.58
CA ASP A 125 -29.00 8.79 10.78
C ASP A 125 -27.60 8.22 10.53
N ASN A 126 -27.36 6.95 10.93
CA ASN A 126 -26.09 6.26 10.72
C ASN A 126 -26.17 5.28 9.53
N LYS A 127 -26.65 5.78 8.39
CA LYS A 127 -26.78 4.96 7.17
C LYS A 127 -25.51 4.98 6.33
N TRP A 128 -25.28 3.91 5.60
CA TRP A 128 -24.26 3.88 4.57
C TRP A 128 -24.68 4.75 3.40
N ALA A 129 -23.87 5.78 3.11
CA ALA A 129 -24.06 6.69 1.99
C ALA A 129 -22.95 6.53 0.92
N GLY A 130 -22.21 5.42 0.98
CA GLY A 130 -21.17 5.10 0.03
C GLY A 130 -21.71 4.74 -1.38
N PRO A 131 -20.83 4.31 -2.30
CA PRO A 131 -19.43 4.00 -2.08
C PRO A 131 -18.59 5.24 -1.75
N TYR A 132 -17.69 5.11 -0.77
CA TYR A 132 -16.74 6.17 -0.38
C TYR A 132 -15.48 6.16 -1.25
N SER A 133 -15.28 5.09 -2.04
CA SER A 133 -14.33 5.01 -3.14
C SER A 133 -14.85 4.02 -4.18
N ALA A 134 -14.56 4.25 -5.46
CA ALA A 134 -14.91 3.31 -6.53
C ALA A 134 -14.07 2.02 -6.48
N GLN A 135 -12.79 2.13 -6.09
CA GLN A 135 -11.88 1.01 -5.90
C GLN A 135 -10.77 1.45 -4.94
N LEU A 136 -10.31 0.55 -4.06
CA LEU A 136 -9.16 0.83 -3.22
C LEU A 136 -7.87 0.39 -3.94
N PRO A 137 -6.83 1.23 -3.96
CA PRO A 137 -5.56 0.89 -4.60
C PRO A 137 -4.79 -0.17 -3.80
N VAL A 138 -3.89 -0.86 -4.49
CA VAL A 138 -2.77 -1.60 -3.90
C VAL A 138 -1.55 -0.69 -3.93
N ASP A 139 -0.61 -0.92 -3.02
CA ASP A 139 0.62 -0.14 -2.95
C ASP A 139 1.49 -0.32 -4.22
N PRO A 140 2.49 0.55 -4.43
CA PRO A 140 3.37 0.48 -5.60
C PRO A 140 4.24 -0.79 -5.68
N TRP A 141 4.29 -1.59 -4.62
CA TRP A 141 4.98 -2.88 -4.54
C TRP A 141 4.03 -4.07 -4.71
N GLY A 142 2.75 -3.80 -5.01
CA GLY A 142 1.74 -4.81 -5.32
C GLY A 142 1.08 -5.43 -4.09
N ARG A 143 1.18 -4.80 -2.91
CA ARG A 143 0.62 -5.30 -1.66
C ARG A 143 -0.58 -4.44 -1.21
N PRO A 144 -1.54 -5.03 -0.47
CA PRO A 144 -2.59 -4.29 0.21
C PRO A 144 -2.06 -3.22 1.17
N TYR A 145 -2.74 -2.08 1.23
CA TYR A 145 -2.60 -1.17 2.36
C TYR A 145 -3.24 -1.78 3.61
N VAL A 146 -2.69 -1.45 4.77
CA VAL A 146 -3.18 -1.88 6.09
C VAL A 146 -3.74 -0.68 6.83
N ILE A 147 -4.93 -0.80 7.41
CA ILE A 147 -5.46 0.17 8.36
C ILE A 147 -5.56 -0.45 9.75
N ASN A 148 -5.00 0.21 10.77
CA ASN A 148 -5.13 -0.28 12.13
C ASN A 148 -6.51 0.06 12.71
N ALA A 149 -7.23 -0.99 13.04
CA ALA A 149 -8.64 -0.94 13.32
C ALA A 149 -8.94 -1.37 14.78
N ALA A 150 -8.05 -1.00 15.70
CA ALA A 150 -7.85 -1.72 16.96
C ALA A 150 -8.78 -1.32 18.12
N ASP A 151 -9.25 -0.08 18.17
CA ASP A 151 -10.23 0.35 19.17
C ASP A 151 -11.14 1.39 18.52
N PHE A 152 -12.42 1.05 18.44
CA PHE A 152 -13.42 1.86 17.75
C PHE A 152 -14.57 2.26 18.67
N THR A 153 -14.25 2.40 19.94
CA THR A 153 -15.05 3.20 20.86
C THR A 153 -14.70 4.68 20.64
N ALA A 154 -15.64 5.59 20.93
CA ALA A 154 -15.38 7.04 20.88
C ALA A 154 -14.20 7.45 21.78
N ALA A 155 -13.87 6.63 22.79
CA ALA A 155 -12.81 6.79 23.77
C ALA A 155 -11.44 6.21 23.34
N ALA A 156 -11.32 5.64 22.14
CA ALA A 156 -10.07 5.07 21.67
C ALA A 156 -8.95 6.13 21.60
N THR A 157 -7.88 5.90 22.39
CA THR A 157 -6.66 6.72 22.41
C THR A 157 -5.67 6.31 21.32
N ILE A 158 -5.93 5.19 20.64
CA ILE A 158 -5.04 4.63 19.62
C ILE A 158 -5.22 5.42 18.31
N PRO A 159 -4.13 5.98 17.74
CA PRO A 159 -4.20 6.69 16.48
C PRO A 159 -4.53 5.73 15.34
N VAL A 160 -5.30 6.21 14.36
CA VAL A 160 -5.67 5.42 13.18
C VAL A 160 -4.75 5.80 12.03
N TRP A 161 -4.17 4.80 11.38
CA TRP A 161 -3.14 4.86 10.36
C TRP A 161 -3.58 4.06 9.14
N VAL A 162 -3.33 4.60 7.96
CA VAL A 162 -3.28 3.85 6.70
C VAL A 162 -1.81 3.67 6.36
N LEU A 163 -1.37 2.42 6.24
CA LEU A 163 0.03 2.04 6.07
C LEU A 163 0.23 1.21 4.81
N SER A 164 1.30 1.50 4.09
CA SER A 164 1.91 0.63 3.08
C SER A 164 3.14 0.00 3.70
N ALA A 165 3.32 -1.30 3.51
CA ALA A 165 4.43 -2.09 4.08
C ALA A 165 5.77 -1.90 3.36
N GLY A 166 5.82 -0.95 2.43
CA GLY A 166 7.03 -0.59 1.71
C GLY A 166 7.58 -1.69 0.81
N PRO A 167 8.80 -1.46 0.28
CA PRO A 167 9.56 -2.46 -0.49
C PRO A 167 9.71 -3.82 0.22
N ASN A 168 9.99 -3.84 1.52
CA ASN A 168 10.29 -5.08 2.24
C ASN A 168 9.03 -5.94 2.49
N GLY A 169 7.84 -5.33 2.52
CA GLY A 169 6.57 -6.04 2.71
C GLY A 169 6.25 -6.41 4.13
N ILE A 170 6.90 -5.75 5.06
CA ILE A 170 6.78 -5.99 6.48
C ILE A 170 6.32 -4.66 7.06
N VAL A 171 5.15 -4.64 7.71
CA VAL A 171 4.73 -3.47 8.48
C VAL A 171 5.46 -3.49 9.82
N GLU A 172 6.37 -2.54 10.03
CA GLU A 172 7.10 -2.36 11.29
C GLU A 172 6.51 -1.26 12.18
N THR A 173 5.70 -0.39 11.61
CA THR A 173 5.07 0.72 12.32
C THR A 173 4.16 0.20 13.40
N SER A 174 4.47 0.57 14.65
CA SER A 174 3.67 0.16 15.79
C SER A 174 2.24 0.68 15.70
N ILE A 175 1.27 -0.15 16.09
CA ILE A 175 -0.16 0.19 16.06
C ILE A 175 -0.52 1.36 16.98
N ASN A 176 0.34 1.63 17.96
CA ASN A 176 0.22 2.68 18.97
C ASN A 176 1.14 3.89 18.67
N ALA A 177 1.77 3.93 17.50
CA ALA A 177 2.70 5.00 17.14
C ALA A 177 1.98 6.36 17.22
N ALA A 178 2.35 7.17 18.21
CA ALA A 178 1.56 8.33 18.63
C ALA A 178 1.65 9.52 17.67
N THR A 179 2.69 9.64 16.85
CA THR A 179 2.96 10.86 16.06
C THR A 179 3.61 10.62 14.70
N THR A 180 4.41 9.56 14.52
CA THR A 180 5.13 9.28 13.27
C THR A 180 5.06 7.80 12.92
N VAL A 181 5.08 7.48 11.62
CA VAL A 181 5.44 6.16 11.11
C VAL A 181 6.83 5.85 11.67
N THR A 182 6.90 4.88 12.58
CA THR A 182 8.10 4.63 13.39
C THR A 182 8.53 3.20 13.11
N GLY A 183 9.43 3.04 12.14
CA GLY A 183 9.95 1.75 11.72
C GLY A 183 10.14 1.66 10.20
N GLY A 184 11.28 1.11 9.78
CA GLY A 184 11.49 0.60 8.42
C GLY A 184 11.27 1.57 7.26
N ASP A 185 10.74 1.01 6.19
CA ASP A 185 10.39 1.59 4.89
C ASP A 185 8.88 1.77 4.72
N ASP A 186 8.12 1.68 5.82
CA ASP A 186 6.69 1.91 5.87
C ASP A 186 6.33 3.32 5.40
N VAL A 187 5.23 3.41 4.65
CA VAL A 187 4.69 4.70 4.19
C VAL A 187 3.27 4.82 4.67
N GLY A 188 3.00 5.85 5.48
CA GLY A 188 1.72 5.94 6.18
C GLY A 188 1.15 7.34 6.32
N VAL A 189 -0.18 7.38 6.45
CA VAL A 189 -0.96 8.59 6.74
C VAL A 189 -1.80 8.33 7.98
N ARG A 190 -1.72 9.25 8.93
CA ARG A 190 -2.55 9.24 10.14
C ARG A 190 -3.89 9.91 9.86
N ILE A 191 -4.98 9.26 10.23
CA ILE A 191 -6.35 9.79 10.15
C ILE A 191 -6.73 10.53 11.44
N ARG A 192 -6.35 9.98 12.61
CA ARG A 192 -6.68 10.49 13.95
C ARG A 192 -5.50 10.35 14.87
#